data_AF-A0A2D0L9S4-F1
#
_entry.id   AF-A0A2D0L9S4-F1
#
_cell.length_a   1.000
_cell.length_b   1.000
_cell.length_c   1.000
_cell.angle_alpha   90.00
_cell.angle_beta   90.00
_cell.angle_gamma   90.00
#
_symmetry.space_group_name_H-M   'P 1'
#
loop_
_entity.id
_entity.type
_entity.pdbx_description
1 polymer ?
#
loop_
_entity_poly.entity_id
_entity_poly.type
_entity_poly.pdbx_seq_one_letter_code
_entity_poly.pdbx_strand_id
1 'polypeptide(L)' 'MKITLTDAQKEALELMHDKTRDGRVRDRIKAVLLASEGWTAQMIAQALRIHESTVSRHLKDYLARS' A
#
# COMPACT_ATOMS: atom_id res chain seq x y z
N MET A 1 8.77 6.46 -6.22
CA MET A 1 7.66 5.96 -7.06
C MET A 1 6.43 6.76 -6.68
N LYS A 2 5.70 7.34 -7.63
CA LYS A 2 4.51 8.14 -7.32
C LYS A 2 3.28 7.33 -7.73
N ILE A 3 2.48 6.91 -6.75
CA ILE A 3 1.18 6.29 -6.99
C ILE A 3 0.14 7.40 -6.93
N THR A 4 -0.72 7.51 -7.94
CA THR A 4 -1.86 8.42 -7.91
C THR A 4 -3.11 7.56 -7.82
N LEU A 5 -3.89 7.74 -6.76
CA LEU A 5 -5.16 7.05 -6.58
C LEU A 5 -6.30 8.05 -6.74
N THR A 6 -7.36 7.64 -7.44
CA THR A 6 -8.64 8.34 -7.39
C THR A 6 -9.32 8.10 -6.04
N ASP A 7 -10.27 8.96 -5.68
CA ASP A 7 -11.00 8.79 -4.42
C ASP A 7 -11.75 7.44 -4.36
N ALA A 8 -12.33 7.00 -5.48
CA ALA A 8 -12.96 5.69 -5.58
C ALA A 8 -11.97 4.52 -5.37
N GLN A 9 -10.74 4.65 -5.85
CA GLN A 9 -9.69 3.63 -5.62
C GLN A 9 -9.28 3.59 -4.16
N LYS A 10 -9.17 4.75 -3.49
CA LYS A 10 -8.87 4.82 -2.05
C LYS A 10 -9.97 4.17 -1.23
N GLU A 11 -11.22 4.53 -1.49
CA GLU A 11 -12.38 3.96 -0.79
C GLU A 11 -12.47 2.43 -0.98
N ALA A 12 -12.24 1.94 -2.21
CA ALA A 12 -12.20 0.50 -2.47
C ALA A 12 -11.09 -0.21 -1.68
N LEU A 13 -9.89 0.39 -1.59
CA LEU A 13 -8.78 -0.14 -0.82
C LEU A 13 -9.09 -0.15 0.69
N GLU A 14 -9.67 0.92 1.23
CA GLU A 14 -10.09 1.01 2.63
C GLU A 14 -11.14 -0.05 2.98
N LEU A 15 -12.13 -0.24 2.10
CA LEU A 15 -13.16 -1.27 2.26
C LEU A 15 -12.58 -2.69 2.18
N MET A 16 -11.59 -2.92 1.30
CA MET A 16 -10.86 -4.19 1.26
C MET A 16 -10.04 -4.42 2.55
N HIS A 17 -9.42 -3.37 3.08
CA HIS A 17 -8.62 -3.45 4.31
C HIS A 17 -9.49 -3.84 5.51
N ASP A 18 -10.71 -3.31 5.62
CA ASP A 18 -11.64 -3.62 6.70
C ASP A 18 -12.11 -5.10 6.67
N LYS A 19 -12.38 -5.61 5.48
CA LYS A 19 -12.90 -6.97 5.29
C LYS A 19 -11.84 -8.07 5.43
N THR A 20 -10.59 -7.77 5.09
CA THR A 20 -9.54 -8.79 5.08
C THR A 20 -8.98 -9.07 6.47
N ARG A 21 -8.72 -10.35 6.77
CA ARG A 21 -8.06 -10.77 8.01
C ARG A 21 -6.57 -11.07 7.80
N ASP A 22 -6.15 -11.33 6.57
CA ASP A 22 -4.75 -11.57 6.24
C ASP A 22 -3.92 -10.30 6.46
N GLY A 23 -2.97 -10.36 7.41
CA GLY A 23 -2.08 -9.26 7.73
C GLY A 23 -1.24 -8.80 6.54
N ARG A 24 -0.80 -9.73 5.67
CA ARG A 24 0.01 -9.38 4.49
C ARG A 24 -0.79 -8.58 3.48
N VAL A 25 -2.07 -8.91 3.32
CA VAL A 25 -2.98 -8.15 2.43
C VAL A 25 -3.22 -6.76 3.00
N ARG A 26 -3.40 -6.62 4.32
CA ARG A 26 -3.53 -5.30 4.97
C ARG A 26 -2.30 -4.44 4.80
N ASP A 27 -1.11 -5.00 5.00
CA ASP A 27 0.15 -4.26 4.85
C ASP A 27 0.38 -3.81 3.41
N ARG A 28 0.05 -4.67 2.43
CA ARG A 28 0.05 -4.28 1.02
C ARG A 28 -0.90 -3.12 0.73
N ILE A 29 -2.12 -3.15 1.27
CA ILE A 29 -3.10 -2.07 1.07
C ILE A 29 -2.60 -0.77 1.70
N LYS A 30 -2.14 -0.82 2.95
CA LYS A 30 -1.58 0.34 3.66
C LYS A 30 -0.39 0.94 2.91
N ALA A 31 0.50 0.10 2.38
CA ALA A 31 1.64 0.56 1.60
C ALA A 31 1.21 1.38 0.38
N VAL A 32 0.17 0.93 -0.34
CA VAL A 32 -0.36 1.63 -1.52
C VAL A 32 -1.01 2.96 -1.13
N LEU A 33 -1.82 2.98 -0.07
CA LEU A 33 -2.46 4.19 0.44
C LEU A 33 -1.42 5.25 0.86
N LEU A 34 -0.47 4.88 1.72
CA LEU A 34 0.59 5.77 2.20
C LEU A 34 1.49 6.28 1.05
N ALA A 35 1.80 5.42 0.08
CA ALA A 35 2.55 5.84 -1.11
C ALA A 35 1.78 6.88 -1.94
N SER A 36 0.44 6.78 -2.00
CA SER A 36 -0.40 7.79 -2.65
C SER A 36 -0.45 9.14 -1.91
N GLU A 37 -0.21 9.11 -0.60
CA GLU A 37 -0.07 10.28 0.27
C GLU A 37 1.34 10.90 0.22
N GLY A 38 2.25 10.33 -0.58
CA GLY A 38 3.61 10.84 -0.76
C GLY A 38 4.65 10.27 0.20
N TRP A 39 4.31 9.23 0.98
CA TRP A 39 5.28 8.57 1.85
C TRP A 39 6.31 7.80 1.02
N THR A 40 7.57 7.84 1.44
CA THR A 40 8.64 7.04 0.83
C THR A 40 8.52 5.58 1.25
N ALA A 41 9.08 4.65 0.45
CA ALA A 41 9.11 3.23 0.79
C ALA A 41 9.77 3.00 2.17
N GLN A 42 10.78 3.79 2.50
CA GLN A 42 11.50 3.74 3.78
C GLN A 42 10.61 4.21 4.95
N MET A 43 9.82 5.28 4.79
CA MET A 43 8.86 5.72 5.81
C MET A 43 7.76 4.68 6.04
N ILE A 44 7.25 4.08 4.96
CA ILE A 44 6.22 3.04 5.02
C ILE A 44 6.78 1.80 5.71
N ALA A 45 8.00 1.38 5.36
CA ALA A 45 8.68 0.24 5.98
C ALA A 45 8.83 0.42 7.49
N GLN A 46 9.21 1.63 7.91
CA GLN A 46 9.31 1.99 9.32
C GLN A 46 7.94 1.95 10.02
N ALA A 47 6.89 2.51 9.40
CA ALA A 47 5.54 2.57 9.98
C ALA A 47 4.88 1.19 10.10
N LEU A 48 5.07 0.33 9.09
CA LEU A 48 4.50 -1.02 9.05
C LEU A 48 5.40 -2.06 9.72
N ARG A 49 6.63 -1.70 10.12
CA ARG A 49 7.64 -2.60 10.71
C ARG A 49 7.95 -3.82 9.82
N ILE A 50 8.09 -3.58 8.52
CA ILE A 50 8.48 -4.59 7.52
C ILE A 50 9.68 -4.12 6.71
N HIS A 51 10.35 -5.03 5.99
CA HIS A 51 11.48 -4.65 5.15
C HIS A 51 11.06 -3.73 4.01
N GLU A 52 11.89 -2.72 3.71
CA GLU A 52 11.68 -1.80 2.58
C GLU A 52 11.58 -2.51 1.23
N SER A 53 12.30 -3.62 1.06
CA SER A 53 12.21 -4.46 -0.14
C SER A 53 10.82 -5.08 -0.31
N THR A 54 10.16 -5.45 0.80
CA THR A 54 8.78 -5.94 0.82
C THR A 54 7.81 -4.84 0.42
N VAL A 55 7.97 -3.63 0.95
CA VAL A 55 7.17 -2.45 0.54
C VAL A 55 7.34 -2.19 -0.94
N SER A 56 8.58 -2.13 -1.43
CA SER A 56 8.91 -1.89 -2.83
C SER A 56 8.26 -2.94 -3.75
N ARG A 57 8.25 -4.20 -3.34
CA ARG A 57 7.56 -5.28 -4.06
C ARG A 57 6.04 -5.05 -4.07
N HIS A 58 5.42 -4.72 -2.94
CA HIS A 58 3.98 -4.43 -2.88
C HIS A 58 3.56 -3.30 -3.80
N LEU A 59 4.33 -2.21 -3.85
CA LEU A 59 4.06 -1.08 -4.73
C LEU A 59 4.20 -1.46 -6.22
N LYS A 60 5.25 -2.21 -6.57
CA LYS A 60 5.43 -2.73 -7.93
C LYS A 60 4.31 -3.68 -8.34
N ASP A 61 3.93 -4.61 -7.47
CA ASP A 61 2.86 -5.58 -7.73
C ASP A 61 1.50 -4.89 -7.91
N TYR A 62 1.26 -3.77 -7.21
CA TYR A 62 0.06 -2.96 -7.41
C TYR A 62 0.06 -2.27 -8.77
N LEU A 63 1.16 -1.60 -9.12
CA LEU A 63 1.31 -0.87 -10.39
C LEU A 63 1.35 -1.78 -11.62
N ALA A 64 1.81 -3.02 -11.48
CA ALA A 64 1.78 -4.01 -12.56
C ALA A 64 0.37 -4.59 -12.80
N ARG A 65 -0.56 -4.38 -11.87
CA ARG A 65 -1.96 -4.86 -11.95
C ARG A 65 -2.95 -3.73 -12.27
N SER A 66 -2.50 -2.48 -12.30
CA SER A 66 -3.31 -1.28 -12.57
C SER A 66 -3.29 -0.89 -14.03
#